data_AF-A0A5A7RMP9-F1
#
_entry.id   AF-A0A5A7RMP9-F1
#
_cell.length_a   1.000
_cell.length_b   1.000
_cell.length_c   1.000
_cell.angle_alpha   90.00
_cell.angle_beta   90.00
_cell.angle_gamma   90.00
#
_symmetry.space_group_name_H-M   'P 1'
#
loop_
_entity.id
_entity.type
_entity.pdbx_description
1 polymer ?
#
loop_
_entity_poly.entity_id
_entity_poly.type
_entity_poly.pdbx_seq_one_letter_code
_entity_poly.pdbx_strand_id
1 'polypeptide(L)'
;MSGEEIAHAAADADALIGPAHAFTPWTAMYAYHDSLKECYGDMASSIRFLELGLSADSDYADRISELHRLTFLSNSDSHSPSPVRLAREFNRLDVQDYSWDEIRKAILGEGGRRVVLNAGFPPEEGKYNRTACTSCYRQYSLQEAEKMKWRCKCGGLIKKGVRDRVEELADLEKAVHPPGR
;
A
#
# COMPACT_ATOMS: atom_id res chain seq x y z
N MET A 1 9.21 17.97 6.08
CA MET A 1 10.09 16.87 6.48
C MET A 1 10.00 15.79 5.43
N SER A 2 11.11 15.16 5.06
CA SER A 2 11.15 13.98 4.18
C SER A 2 10.64 12.73 4.92
N GLY A 3 10.39 11.64 4.19
CA GLY A 3 10.07 10.34 4.80
C GLY A 3 11.19 9.85 5.72
N GLU A 4 12.44 10.04 5.30
CA GLU A 4 13.66 9.72 6.07
C GLU A 4 13.72 10.49 7.41
N GLU A 5 13.51 11.81 7.40
CA GLU A 5 13.52 12.63 8.64
C GLU A 5 12.43 12.19 9.62
N ILE A 6 11.25 11.80 9.12
CA ILE A 6 10.15 11.30 9.96
C ILE A 6 10.48 9.91 10.51
N ALA A 7 11.14 9.05 9.72
CA ALA A 7 11.54 7.72 10.18
C ALA A 7 12.62 7.77 11.27
N HIS A 8 13.58 8.71 11.18
CA HIS A 8 14.52 9.00 12.26
C HIS A 8 13.79 9.44 13.54
N ALA A 9 12.88 10.42 13.43
CA ALA A 9 12.11 10.89 14.57
C ALA A 9 11.23 9.79 15.22
N ALA A 10 10.67 8.89 14.41
CA ALA A 10 9.92 7.74 14.91
C ALA A 10 10.82 6.75 15.67
N ALA A 11 12.01 6.47 15.14
CA ALA A 11 12.98 5.59 15.78
C ALA A 11 13.47 6.16 17.13
N ASP A 12 13.77 7.46 17.20
CA ASP A 12 14.15 8.15 18.44
C ASP A 12 13.06 8.08 19.52
N ALA A 13 11.79 7.95 19.10
CA ALA A 13 10.63 7.82 19.97
C ALA A 13 10.20 6.36 20.24
N ASP A 14 10.94 5.36 19.77
CA ASP A 14 10.55 3.93 19.78
C ASP A 14 9.15 3.67 19.18
N ALA A 15 8.79 4.46 18.16
CA ALA A 15 7.53 4.35 17.45
C ALA A 15 7.67 3.44 16.21
N LEU A 16 6.64 2.64 15.95
CA LEU A 16 6.53 1.93 14.67
C LEU A 16 6.11 2.90 13.57
N ILE A 17 6.81 2.85 12.43
CA ILE A 17 6.50 3.63 11.24
C ILE A 17 6.47 2.75 9.99
N GLY A 18 5.55 3.09 9.08
CA GLY A 18 5.40 2.49 7.76
C GLY A 18 4.56 3.39 6.86
N PRO A 19 4.62 3.21 5.54
CA PRO A 19 3.82 4.02 4.61
C PRO A 19 2.34 3.69 4.77
N ALA A 20 1.52 4.72 4.98
CA ALA A 20 0.07 4.62 4.97
C ALA A 20 -0.45 4.46 3.54
N HIS A 21 -1.51 3.65 3.37
CA HIS A 21 -2.25 3.43 2.12
C HIS A 21 -1.38 3.50 0.84
N ALA A 22 -0.30 2.72 0.81
CA ALA A 22 0.92 2.98 0.04
C ALA A 22 0.75 3.04 -1.48
N PHE A 23 -0.32 2.43 -2.01
CA PHE A 23 -0.61 2.33 -3.44
C PHE A 23 -1.68 3.33 -3.92
N THR A 24 -2.24 4.13 -3.01
CA THR A 24 -3.27 5.11 -3.39
C THR A 24 -2.68 6.16 -4.34
N PRO A 25 -3.34 6.57 -5.45
CA PRO A 25 -2.75 7.47 -6.45
C PRO A 25 -2.46 8.91 -6.01
N TRP A 26 -2.70 9.25 -4.74
CA TRP A 26 -2.44 10.54 -4.13
C TRP A 26 -1.96 10.32 -2.70
N THR A 27 -1.10 11.23 -2.24
CA THR A 27 -0.56 11.27 -0.87
C THR A 27 0.02 9.95 -0.35
N ALA A 28 0.36 9.00 -1.23
CA ALA A 28 0.91 7.71 -0.86
C ALA A 28 2.34 7.56 -1.37
N MET A 29 3.11 6.67 -0.75
CA MET A 29 4.51 6.47 -1.08
C MET A 29 4.73 6.14 -2.56
N TYR A 30 4.09 5.09 -3.09
CA TYR A 30 4.31 4.66 -4.47
C TYR A 30 3.67 5.57 -5.52
N ALA A 31 2.91 6.59 -5.12
CA ALA A 31 2.47 7.64 -6.03
C ALA A 31 3.59 8.65 -6.35
N TYR A 32 4.61 8.77 -5.49
CA TYR A 32 5.68 9.77 -5.62
C TYR A 32 7.09 9.19 -5.61
N HIS A 33 7.25 7.95 -5.16
CA HIS A 33 8.53 7.24 -5.07
C HIS A 33 8.43 5.88 -5.76
N ASP A 34 9.55 5.40 -6.27
CA ASP A 34 9.68 4.08 -6.90
C ASP A 34 10.15 2.99 -5.91
N SER A 35 10.58 3.35 -4.69
CA SER A 35 11.01 2.37 -3.69
C SER A 35 10.95 2.88 -2.24
N LEU A 36 11.04 1.96 -1.27
CA LEU A 36 11.24 2.32 0.14
C LEU A 36 12.53 3.14 0.33
N LYS A 37 13.59 2.80 -0.42
CA LYS A 37 14.89 3.47 -0.35
C LYS A 37 14.81 4.93 -0.77
N GLU A 38 14.02 5.23 -1.80
CA GLU A 38 13.83 6.60 -2.27
C GLU A 38 13.02 7.45 -1.27
N CYS A 39 12.01 6.86 -0.60
CA CYS A 39 11.18 7.58 0.36
C CYS A 39 11.85 7.77 1.73
N TYR A 40 12.49 6.71 2.25
CA TYR A 40 12.99 6.63 3.61
C TYR A 40 14.52 6.67 3.73
N GLY A 41 15.25 6.74 2.61
CA GLY A 41 16.71 6.91 2.63
C GLY A 41 17.43 5.80 3.40
N ASP A 42 18.35 6.14 4.29
CA ASP A 42 19.07 5.16 5.12
C ASP A 42 18.16 4.36 6.07
N MET A 43 17.02 4.92 6.45
CA MET A 43 16.02 4.28 7.30
C MET A 43 15.11 3.28 6.57
N ALA A 44 15.27 3.07 5.26
CA ALA A 44 14.42 2.13 4.53
C ALA A 44 14.40 0.73 5.16
N SER A 45 15.54 0.22 5.64
CA SER A 45 15.64 -1.10 6.28
C SER A 45 14.93 -1.18 7.64
N SER A 46 14.70 -0.05 8.32
CA SER A 46 14.02 -0.01 9.62
C SER A 46 12.51 -0.07 9.49
N ILE A 47 11.95 0.23 8.31
CA ILE A 47 10.52 0.06 8.04
C ILE A 47 10.15 -1.42 8.20
N ARG A 48 9.13 -1.71 9.01
CA ARG A 48 8.72 -3.09 9.34
C ARG A 48 7.36 -3.50 8.81
N PHE A 49 6.52 -2.53 8.47
CA PHE A 49 5.20 -2.78 7.91
C PHE A 49 4.87 -1.76 6.81
N LEU A 50 3.87 -2.10 6.01
CA LEU A 50 3.25 -1.21 5.03
C LEU A 50 1.73 -1.37 5.13
N GLU A 51 1.01 -0.27 5.00
CA GLU A 51 -0.45 -0.33 4.85
C GLU A 51 -0.82 -0.38 3.37
N LEU A 52 -1.56 -1.42 2.96
CA LEU A 52 -1.99 -1.64 1.58
C LEU A 52 -2.91 -0.49 1.11
N GLY A 53 -3.93 -0.21 1.91
CA GLY A 53 -4.99 0.74 1.64
C GLY A 53 -5.97 0.26 0.56
N LEU A 54 -7.03 1.03 0.37
CA LEU A 54 -8.23 0.66 -0.41
C LEU A 54 -8.02 0.34 -1.90
N SER A 55 -6.82 0.55 -2.42
CA SER A 55 -6.53 0.45 -3.85
C SER A 55 -5.63 -0.72 -4.22
N ALA A 56 -5.15 -1.50 -3.25
CA ALA A 56 -4.30 -2.65 -3.47
C ALA A 56 -4.58 -3.74 -2.43
N ASP A 57 -4.32 -4.99 -2.81
CA ASP A 57 -4.31 -6.13 -1.93
C ASP A 57 -2.89 -6.71 -1.79
N SER A 58 -2.77 -7.82 -1.05
CA SER A 58 -1.48 -8.51 -0.89
C SER A 58 -0.94 -9.02 -2.22
N ASP A 59 -1.80 -9.44 -3.17
CA ASP A 59 -1.36 -9.94 -4.48
C ASP A 59 -0.67 -8.84 -5.29
N TYR A 60 -1.19 -7.61 -5.27
CA TYR A 60 -0.56 -6.48 -5.93
C TYR A 60 0.80 -6.17 -5.30
N ALA A 61 0.83 -6.09 -3.96
CA ALA A 61 2.04 -5.74 -3.24
C ALA A 61 3.13 -6.84 -3.32
N ASP A 62 2.76 -8.12 -3.31
CA ASP A 62 3.71 -9.25 -3.36
C ASP A 62 4.36 -9.51 -4.71
N ARG A 63 4.04 -8.68 -5.71
CA ARG A 63 4.80 -8.61 -6.96
C ARG A 63 6.04 -7.74 -6.88
N ILE A 64 6.25 -7.04 -5.76
CA ILE A 64 7.38 -6.15 -5.51
C ILE A 64 8.24 -6.76 -4.39
N SER A 65 9.36 -7.38 -4.74
CA SER A 65 10.13 -8.20 -3.81
C SER A 65 10.71 -7.43 -2.61
N GLU A 66 10.95 -6.11 -2.72
CA GLU A 66 11.40 -5.30 -1.58
C GLU A 66 10.41 -5.31 -0.40
N LEU A 67 9.13 -5.56 -0.70
CA LEU A 67 8.04 -5.59 0.28
C LEU A 67 7.92 -6.94 1.00
N HIS A 68 8.60 -7.99 0.52
CA HIS A 68 8.49 -9.35 1.08
C HIS A 68 8.93 -9.46 2.55
N ARG A 69 9.77 -8.53 3.01
CA ARG A 69 10.23 -8.46 4.42
C ARG A 69 9.31 -7.68 5.37
N LEU A 70 8.27 -7.05 4.83
CA LEU A 70 7.34 -6.21 5.58
C LEU A 70 6.09 -7.00 5.96
N THR A 71 5.53 -6.66 7.11
CA THR A 71 4.17 -7.07 7.48
C THR A 71 3.17 -6.17 6.77
N PHE A 72 2.14 -6.75 6.16
CA PHE A 72 1.07 -5.96 5.55
C PHE A 72 -0.03 -5.66 6.56
N LEU A 73 -0.48 -4.42 6.55
CA LEU A 73 -1.65 -3.96 7.28
C LEU A 73 -2.73 -3.50 6.29
N SER A 74 -3.98 -3.77 6.62
CA SER A 74 -5.16 -3.32 5.91
C SER A 74 -6.05 -2.59 6.92
N ASN A 75 -6.13 -1.27 6.80
CA ASN A 75 -6.81 -0.41 7.76
C ASN A 75 -7.80 0.52 7.03
N SER A 76 -8.93 0.78 7.67
CA SER A 76 -10.05 1.46 7.02
C SER A 76 -9.84 2.91 6.57
N ASP A 77 -8.86 3.63 7.13
CA ASP A 77 -8.75 5.09 7.01
C ASP A 77 -10.11 5.78 7.27
N SER A 78 -10.71 5.46 8.41
CA SER A 78 -12.11 5.82 8.66
C SER A 78 -12.27 7.27 9.07
N HIS A 79 -13.14 7.96 8.34
CA HIS A 79 -13.56 9.34 8.61
C HIS A 79 -15.02 9.41 9.13
N SER A 80 -15.57 8.28 9.56
CA SER A 80 -16.94 8.17 10.10
C SER A 80 -17.07 6.95 11.01
N PRO A 81 -17.85 7.02 12.10
CA PRO A 81 -18.09 5.86 12.96
C PRO A 81 -19.02 4.81 12.33
N SER A 82 -19.62 5.08 11.16
CA SER A 82 -20.50 4.13 10.47
C SER A 82 -19.76 2.81 10.18
N PRO A 83 -20.35 1.64 10.46
CA PRO A 83 -19.74 0.33 10.16
C PRO A 83 -19.44 0.09 8.67
N VAL A 84 -20.03 0.88 7.77
CA VAL A 84 -19.71 0.84 6.33
C VAL A 84 -18.36 1.52 6.03
N ARG A 85 -17.87 2.35 6.95
CA ARG A 85 -16.58 3.08 6.85
C ARG A 85 -15.57 2.55 7.86
N LEU A 86 -15.95 2.48 9.13
CA LEU A 86 -15.12 1.93 10.20
C LEU A 86 -14.85 0.45 9.94
N ALA A 87 -13.57 0.06 10.02
CA ALA A 87 -13.13 -1.33 9.82
C ALA A 87 -13.58 -1.94 8.47
N ARG A 88 -13.82 -1.12 7.44
CA ARG A 88 -14.02 -1.60 6.07
C ARG A 88 -12.80 -2.33 5.51
N GLU A 89 -11.63 -2.06 6.10
CA GLU A 89 -10.45 -2.90 6.05
C GLU A 89 -9.94 -3.10 7.47
N PHE A 90 -9.48 -4.31 7.79
CA PHE A 90 -8.99 -4.67 9.12
C PHE A 90 -8.02 -5.86 9.07
N ASN A 91 -7.34 -6.10 10.19
CA ASN A 91 -6.40 -7.20 10.37
C ASN A 91 -6.92 -8.17 11.42
N ARG A 92 -6.71 -9.48 11.24
CA ARG A 92 -6.84 -10.45 12.34
C ARG A 92 -5.45 -10.70 12.92
N LEU A 93 -5.29 -10.49 14.22
CA LEU A 93 -4.02 -10.72 14.92
C LEU A 93 -4.09 -11.99 15.77
N ASP A 94 -3.02 -12.78 15.77
CA ASP A 94 -2.79 -13.87 16.73
C ASP A 94 -1.93 -13.32 17.87
N VAL A 95 -2.59 -13.04 19.01
CA VAL A 95 -2.01 -12.37 20.19
C VAL A 95 -2.47 -13.06 21.47
N GLN A 96 -1.68 -12.94 22.55
CA GLN A 96 -2.03 -13.53 23.84
C GLN A 96 -2.95 -12.63 24.68
N ASP A 97 -2.92 -11.32 24.46
CA ASP A 97 -3.74 -10.33 25.16
C ASP A 97 -3.96 -9.08 24.28
N TYR A 98 -4.91 -8.23 24.65
CA TYR A 98 -5.25 -6.99 23.94
C TYR A 98 -4.44 -5.79 24.46
N SER A 99 -3.12 -5.89 24.34
CA SER A 99 -2.18 -4.83 24.72
C SER A 99 -1.42 -4.30 23.51
N TRP A 100 -0.90 -3.08 23.62
CA TRP A 100 -0.01 -2.51 22.60
C TRP A 100 1.21 -3.41 22.34
N ASP A 101 1.82 -3.95 23.40
CA ASP A 101 3.01 -4.80 23.26
C ASP A 101 2.73 -6.05 22.43
N GLU A 102 1.56 -6.66 22.59
CA GLU A 102 1.17 -7.83 21.80
C GLU A 102 0.86 -7.44 20.34
N ILE A 103 0.24 -6.29 20.11
CA ILE A 103 0.03 -5.75 18.75
C ILE A 103 1.38 -5.43 18.07
N ARG A 104 2.30 -4.78 18.79
CA ARG A 104 3.67 -4.47 18.32
C ARG A 104 4.38 -5.76 17.93
N LYS A 105 4.37 -6.79 18.78
CA LYS A 105 4.93 -8.11 18.44
C LYS A 105 4.27 -8.75 17.22
N ALA A 106 2.95 -8.63 17.08
CA ALA A 106 2.23 -9.18 15.92
C ALA A 106 2.64 -8.48 14.61
N ILE A 107 2.81 -7.16 14.64
CA ILE A 107 3.30 -6.39 13.49
C ILE A 107 4.76 -6.75 13.18
N LEU A 108 5.59 -6.97 14.20
CA LEU A 108 7.01 -7.31 14.04
C LEU A 108 7.28 -8.80 13.74
N GLY A 109 6.28 -9.68 13.93
CA GLY A 109 6.40 -11.13 13.75
C GLY A 109 7.17 -11.83 14.89
N GLU A 110 7.08 -11.32 16.12
CA GLU A 110 7.90 -11.75 17.25
C GLU A 110 7.17 -12.73 18.18
N GLY A 111 7.92 -13.70 18.74
CA GLY A 111 7.39 -14.59 19.78
C GLY A 111 6.16 -15.41 19.35
N GLY A 112 6.02 -15.70 18.06
CA GLY A 112 4.89 -16.42 17.46
C GLY A 112 3.66 -15.58 17.16
N ARG A 113 3.64 -14.29 17.52
CA ARG A 113 2.55 -13.36 17.18
C ARG A 113 2.65 -12.97 15.72
N ARG A 114 1.50 -12.80 15.08
CA ARG A 114 1.45 -12.44 13.65
C ARG A 114 0.13 -11.82 13.27
N VAL A 115 0.14 -11.13 12.13
CA VAL A 115 -1.07 -10.89 11.34
C VAL A 115 -1.45 -12.22 10.68
N VAL A 116 -2.66 -12.70 10.94
CA VAL A 116 -3.18 -13.98 10.42
C VAL A 116 -3.85 -13.79 9.07
N LEU A 117 -4.50 -12.63 8.89
CA LEU A 117 -5.10 -12.24 7.63
C LEU A 117 -5.27 -10.72 7.57
N ASN A 118 -5.25 -10.23 6.33
CA ASN A 118 -5.70 -8.91 5.95
C ASN A 118 -7.09 -9.03 5.29
N ALA A 119 -8.01 -8.16 5.66
CA ALA A 119 -9.33 -8.08 5.05
C ALA A 119 -9.53 -6.67 4.49
N GLY A 120 -9.98 -6.58 3.24
CA GLY A 120 -10.23 -5.32 2.55
C GLY A 120 -11.08 -5.51 1.30
N PHE A 121 -11.20 -4.46 0.49
CA PHE A 121 -11.95 -4.54 -0.77
C PHE A 121 -11.12 -5.16 -1.89
N PRO A 122 -11.77 -5.81 -2.88
CA PRO A 122 -11.11 -6.17 -4.13
C PRO A 122 -10.59 -4.89 -4.81
N PRO A 123 -9.27 -4.75 -5.04
CA PRO A 123 -8.71 -3.54 -5.63
C PRO A 123 -9.24 -3.30 -7.05
N GLU A 124 -9.72 -4.35 -7.75
CA GLU A 124 -10.32 -4.30 -9.08
C GLU A 124 -11.50 -3.32 -9.18
N GLU A 125 -12.27 -3.20 -8.10
CA GLU A 125 -13.45 -2.33 -7.99
C GLU A 125 -13.08 -0.88 -7.64
N GLY A 126 -11.80 -0.61 -7.39
CA GLY A 126 -11.27 0.71 -7.10
C GLY A 126 -11.47 1.69 -8.24
N LYS A 127 -11.93 2.91 -7.92
CA LYS A 127 -12.20 3.99 -8.90
C LYS A 127 -11.03 4.26 -9.86
N TYR A 128 -9.80 4.08 -9.40
CA TYR A 128 -8.57 4.34 -10.16
C TYR A 128 -7.71 3.10 -10.34
N ASN A 129 -8.30 1.90 -10.31
CA ASN A 129 -7.50 0.69 -10.48
C ASN A 129 -6.91 0.59 -11.89
N ARG A 130 -7.72 0.89 -12.91
CA ARG A 130 -7.30 0.87 -14.32
C ARG A 130 -6.97 2.26 -14.83
N THR A 131 -5.99 2.36 -15.72
CA THR A 131 -5.68 3.61 -16.42
C THR A 131 -6.89 4.07 -17.23
N ALA A 132 -7.37 5.28 -16.95
CA ALA A 132 -8.60 5.80 -17.54
C ALA A 132 -8.62 7.33 -17.62
N CYS A 133 -9.44 7.84 -18.55
CA CYS A 133 -9.75 9.27 -18.58
C CYS A 133 -10.57 9.68 -17.36
N THR A 134 -10.21 10.79 -16.71
CA THR A 134 -10.93 11.30 -15.53
C THR A 134 -12.27 11.97 -15.86
N SER A 135 -12.56 12.21 -17.14
CA SER A 135 -13.78 12.88 -17.60
C SER A 135 -14.78 11.92 -18.22
N CYS A 136 -14.36 11.11 -19.20
CA CYS A 136 -15.25 10.18 -19.90
C CYS A 136 -15.10 8.71 -19.46
N TYR A 137 -14.19 8.42 -18.53
CA TYR A 137 -13.94 7.08 -17.96
C TYR A 137 -13.53 6.00 -18.95
N ARG A 138 -13.20 6.38 -20.20
CA ARG A 138 -12.62 5.46 -21.16
C ARG A 138 -11.30 4.90 -20.61
N GLN A 139 -11.19 3.58 -20.61
CA GLN A 139 -9.98 2.87 -20.21
C GLN A 139 -8.96 2.84 -21.35
N TYR A 140 -7.69 2.83 -20.96
CA TYR A 140 -6.54 2.78 -21.86
C TYR A 140 -5.54 1.79 -21.29
N SER A 141 -4.79 1.11 -22.17
CA SER A 141 -3.52 0.51 -21.75
C SER A 141 -2.51 1.60 -21.38
N LEU A 142 -1.52 1.26 -20.57
CA LEU A 142 -0.42 2.18 -20.22
C LEU A 142 0.26 2.72 -21.50
N GLN A 143 0.59 1.83 -22.45
CA GLN A 143 1.28 2.22 -23.68
C GLN A 143 0.44 3.17 -24.57
N GLU A 144 -0.89 3.01 -24.60
CA GLU A 144 -1.78 3.94 -25.30
C GLU A 144 -1.80 5.31 -24.61
N ALA A 145 -1.92 5.33 -23.27
CA ALA A 145 -1.96 6.56 -22.49
C ALA A 145 -0.68 7.39 -22.66
N GLU A 146 0.49 6.74 -22.67
CA GLU A 146 1.79 7.36 -22.91
C GLU A 146 1.91 7.95 -24.32
N LYS A 147 1.54 7.18 -25.35
CA LYS A 147 1.50 7.67 -26.75
C LYS A 147 0.58 8.87 -26.92
N MET A 148 -0.50 8.91 -26.15
CA MET A 148 -1.46 10.02 -26.11
C MET A 148 -1.03 11.17 -25.19
N LYS A 149 0.19 11.12 -24.62
CA LYS A 149 0.72 12.12 -23.67
C LYS A 149 -0.27 12.42 -22.55
N TRP A 150 -0.95 11.38 -22.06
CA TRP A 150 -1.94 11.46 -20.98
C TRP A 150 -3.13 12.39 -21.26
N ARG A 151 -3.49 12.57 -22.55
CA ARG A 151 -4.64 13.39 -22.97
C ARG A 151 -5.63 12.57 -23.78
N CYS A 152 -6.84 12.43 -23.27
CA CYS A 152 -7.94 11.75 -23.92
C CYS A 152 -8.46 12.55 -25.12
N LYS A 153 -9.02 11.87 -26.13
CA LYS A 153 -9.70 12.50 -27.26
C LYS A 153 -10.88 13.40 -26.87
N CYS A 154 -11.47 13.19 -25.70
CA CYS A 154 -12.52 14.08 -25.16
C CYS A 154 -11.97 15.35 -24.48
N GLY A 155 -10.65 15.57 -24.50
CA GLY A 155 -9.97 16.68 -23.83
C GLY A 155 -9.62 16.42 -22.35
N GLY A 156 -10.15 15.36 -21.74
CA GLY A 156 -9.85 15.01 -20.34
C GLY A 156 -8.44 14.47 -20.11
N LEU A 157 -7.96 14.57 -18.88
CA LEU A 157 -6.70 13.95 -18.43
C LEU A 157 -6.87 12.43 -18.35
N ILE A 158 -5.88 11.67 -18.82
CA ILE A 158 -5.77 10.24 -18.52
C ILE A 158 -4.96 10.12 -17.24
N LYS A 159 -5.49 9.41 -16.24
CA LYS A 159 -4.76 9.07 -15.01
C LYS A 159 -4.30 7.61 -15.07
N LYS A 160 -3.04 7.39 -14.70
CA LYS A 160 -2.47 6.05 -14.52
C LYS A 160 -3.25 5.31 -13.44
N GLY A 161 -3.59 4.06 -13.71
CA GLY A 161 -4.24 3.18 -12.76
C GLY A 161 -3.26 2.60 -11.75
N VAL A 162 -3.75 2.22 -10.57
CA VAL A 162 -2.94 1.58 -9.53
C VAL A 162 -2.33 0.27 -10.03
N ARG A 163 -3.10 -0.54 -10.78
CA ARG A 163 -2.58 -1.78 -11.37
C ARG A 163 -1.39 -1.53 -12.28
N ASP A 164 -1.46 -0.52 -13.16
CA ASP A 164 -0.36 -0.20 -14.07
C ASP A 164 0.84 0.37 -13.30
N ARG A 165 0.61 1.10 -12.21
CA ARG A 165 1.70 1.54 -11.33
C ARG A 165 2.39 0.38 -10.62
N VAL A 166 1.62 -0.59 -10.12
CA VAL A 166 2.18 -1.82 -9.54
C VAL A 166 2.97 -2.59 -10.59
N GLU A 167 2.48 -2.68 -11.82
CA GLU A 167 3.19 -3.33 -12.94
C GLU A 167 4.55 -2.68 -13.22
N GLU A 168 4.65 -1.35 -13.16
CA GLU A 168 5.92 -0.63 -13.35
C GLU A 168 6.94 -0.92 -12.25
N LEU A 169 6.47 -1.21 -11.03
CA LEU A 169 7.30 -1.44 -9.85
C LEU A 169 7.61 -2.93 -9.62
N ALA A 170 6.80 -3.81 -10.20
CA ALA A 170 6.89 -5.24 -10.01
C ALA A 170 8.16 -5.80 -10.65
N ASP A 171 8.92 -6.56 -9.86
CA ASP A 171 10.04 -7.38 -10.32
C ASP A 171 9.68 -8.87 -10.42
N LEU A 172 8.44 -9.22 -10.08
CA LEU A 172 7.87 -10.56 -10.20
C LEU A 172 6.64 -10.55 -11.13
N GLU A 173 6.61 -11.51 -12.05
CA GLU A 173 5.51 -11.66 -13.01
C GLU A 173 4.17 -11.95 -12.31
N LYS A 174 4.22 -12.73 -11.23
CA LYS A 174 3.06 -13.11 -10.43
C LYS A 174 3.36 -12.88 -8.95
N ALA A 175 2.32 -12.69 -8.16
CA ALA A 175 2.44 -12.58 -6.71
C ALA A 175 3.12 -13.84 -6.15
N VAL A 176 4.14 -13.64 -5.32
CA VAL A 176 4.78 -14.71 -4.54
C VAL A 176 4.68 -14.32 -3.08
N HIS A 177 3.79 -14.98 -2.35
CA HIS A 177 3.59 -14.72 -0.92
C HIS A 177 4.67 -15.39 -0.08
N PRO A 178 5.41 -14.63 0.75
CA PRO A 178 6.36 -15.22 1.68
C PRO A 178 5.68 -16.14 2.72
N PRO A 179 6.41 -17.10 3.30
CA PRO A 179 5.85 -17.96 4.34
C PRO A 179 5.28 -17.15 5.51
N GLY A 180 4.02 -17.43 5.87
CA GLY A 180 3.33 -16.72 6.95
C GLY A 180 2.65 -15.41 6.54
N ARG A 181 2.58 -15.12 5.24
CA ARG A 181 1.70 -14.11 4.63
C ARG A 181 0.28 -14.64 4.48
#